data_AF-A0A1S9CMW3-F1
#
_entry.id   AF-A0A1S9CMW3-F1
#
_cell.length_a   1.000
_cell.length_b   1.000
_cell.length_c   1.000
_cell.angle_alpha   90.00
_cell.angle_beta   90.00
_cell.angle_gamma   90.00
#
_symmetry.space_group_name_H-M   'P 1'
#
loop_
_entity.id
_entity.type
_entity.pdbx_description
1 polymer ?
#
loop_
_entity_poly.entity_id
_entity_poly.type
_entity_poly.pdbx_seq_one_letter_code
_entity_poly.pdbx_strand_id
1 'polypeptide(L)'
;MNNKLLEQLIQKNSGYYLNVFQKFEQTGGKISFNLSGFIFSFIWLFYRKMYTQAIIHCVIFIVGCIFDMGLIASISVGFFGNYMYYSHLNGHVENIKSLSRNTKSEVINQVGGTVW
;
A
#
# COMPACT_ATOMS: atom_id res chain seq x y z
N MET A 1 -7.53 14.55 5.07
CA MET A 1 -6.60 13.47 5.45
C MET A 1 -6.08 13.66 6.89
N ASN A 2 -5.95 12.58 7.71
CA ASN A 2 -5.31 12.67 9.04
C ASN A 2 -3.82 12.33 8.93
N ASN A 3 -3.01 13.34 8.59
CA ASN A 3 -1.61 13.15 8.22
C ASN A 3 -0.78 12.52 9.34
N LYS A 4 -1.00 12.90 10.60
CA LYS A 4 -0.24 12.36 11.74
C LYS A 4 -0.46 10.85 11.95
N LEU A 5 -1.69 10.36 11.77
CA LEU A 5 -1.99 8.93 11.84
C LEU A 5 -1.38 8.19 10.65
N LEU A 6 -1.48 8.75 9.44
CA LEU A 6 -0.87 8.15 8.26
C LEU A 6 0.65 8.09 8.36
N GLU A 7 1.32 9.11 8.90
CA GLU A 7 2.76 9.07 9.17
C GLU A 7 3.13 7.90 10.08
N GLN A 8 2.35 7.65 11.13
CA GLN A 8 2.56 6.52 12.03
C GLN A 8 2.35 5.16 11.33
N LEU A 9 1.37 5.06 10.43
CA LEU A 9 1.09 3.82 9.69
C LEU A 9 2.12 3.57 8.58
N ILE A 10 2.55 4.62 7.88
CA ILE A 10 3.53 4.54 6.79
C ILE A 10 4.93 4.30 7.33
N GLN A 11 5.27 4.98 8.43
CA GLN A 11 6.61 5.05 9.02
C GLN A 11 7.65 5.55 8.02
N LYS A 12 8.43 4.65 7.40
CA LYS A 12 9.52 4.99 6.49
C LYS A 12 8.98 5.62 5.21
N ASN A 13 9.64 6.71 4.77
CA ASN A 13 9.26 7.49 3.58
C ASN A 13 7.86 8.11 3.66
N SER A 14 7.35 8.41 4.86
CA SER A 14 6.03 9.05 5.05
C SER A 14 5.85 10.31 4.21
N GLY A 15 6.86 11.20 4.16
CA GLY A 15 6.80 12.41 3.33
C GLY A 15 6.55 12.14 1.85
N TYR A 16 7.17 11.11 1.28
CA TYR A 16 6.91 10.70 -0.11
C TYR A 16 5.46 10.22 -0.29
N TYR A 17 5.00 9.30 0.56
CA TYR A 17 3.67 8.72 0.42
C TYR A 17 2.55 9.73 0.70
N LEU A 18 2.72 10.62 1.68
CA LEU A 18 1.76 11.70 1.95
C LEU A 18 1.59 12.60 0.73
N ASN A 19 2.68 12.98 0.06
CA ASN A 19 2.62 13.79 -1.16
C ASN A 19 1.89 13.05 -2.29
N VAL A 20 2.13 11.74 -2.44
CA VAL A 20 1.42 10.91 -3.43
C VAL A 20 -0.07 10.79 -3.09
N PHE A 21 -0.41 10.56 -1.82
CA PHE A 21 -1.78 10.41 -1.35
C PHE A 21 -2.58 11.70 -1.51
N GLN A 22 -1.96 12.84 -1.20
CA GLN A 22 -2.56 14.14 -1.42
C GLN A 22 -2.89 14.38 -2.91
N LYS A 23 -2.01 13.94 -3.83
CA LYS A 23 -2.31 14.02 -5.27
C LYS A 23 -3.51 13.16 -5.67
N PHE A 24 -3.68 11.98 -5.09
CA PHE A 24 -4.87 11.15 -5.34
C PHE A 24 -6.15 11.83 -4.84
N GLU A 25 -6.12 12.44 -3.65
CA GLU A 25 -7.28 13.20 -3.12
C GLU A 25 -7.62 14.41 -4.01
N GLN A 26 -6.61 15.17 -4.47
CA GLN A 26 -6.82 16.39 -5.24
C GLN A 26 -7.27 16.14 -6.68
N THR A 27 -6.76 15.08 -7.32
CA THR A 27 -6.99 14.83 -8.74
C THR A 27 -8.07 13.77 -9.00
N GLY A 28 -8.40 12.95 -8.00
CA GLY A 28 -9.20 11.73 -8.19
C GLY A 28 -8.48 10.63 -8.99
N GLY A 29 -7.22 10.86 -9.38
CA GLY A 29 -6.41 9.91 -10.13
C GLY A 29 -5.99 8.70 -9.29
N LYS A 30 -5.64 7.61 -9.96
CA LYS A 30 -5.22 6.33 -9.33
C LYS A 30 -3.83 5.87 -9.77
N ILE A 31 -3.15 6.65 -10.60
CA ILE A 31 -1.88 6.28 -11.22
C ILE A 31 -0.76 7.10 -10.59
N SER A 32 0.25 6.40 -10.08
CA SER A 32 1.52 6.98 -9.66
C SER A 32 2.58 5.90 -9.77
N PHE A 33 3.60 6.15 -10.58
CA PHE A 33 4.67 5.19 -10.75
C PHE A 33 5.46 4.99 -9.45
N ASN A 34 5.69 3.72 -9.11
CA ASN A 34 6.47 3.26 -7.98
C ASN A 34 7.51 2.24 -8.48
N LEU A 35 8.78 2.65 -8.47
CA LEU A 35 9.87 1.81 -8.95
C LEU A 35 10.03 0.53 -8.11
N SER A 36 9.87 0.62 -6.78
CA SER A 36 9.93 -0.56 -5.92
C SER A 36 8.78 -1.52 -6.20
N GLY A 37 7.58 -1.00 -6.44
CA GLY A 37 6.42 -1.81 -6.84
C GLY A 37 6.62 -2.49 -8.19
N PHE A 38 7.27 -1.82 -9.15
CA PHE A 38 7.59 -2.40 -10.44
C PHE A 38 8.64 -3.53 -10.34
N ILE A 39 9.77 -3.28 -9.67
CA ILE A 39 10.88 -4.25 -9.60
C ILE A 39 10.52 -5.45 -8.72
N PHE A 40 9.88 -5.20 -7.56
CA PHE A 40 9.62 -6.24 -6.57
C PHE A 40 8.18 -6.77 -6.60
N SER A 41 7.28 -6.20 -7.40
CA SER A 41 5.91 -6.69 -7.62
C SER A 41 5.18 -7.03 -6.31
N PHE A 42 4.63 -8.23 -6.18
CA PHE A 42 3.93 -8.70 -4.99
C PHE A 42 4.80 -8.72 -3.71
N ILE A 43 6.12 -8.83 -3.82
CA ILE A 43 7.04 -8.76 -2.66
C ILE A 43 6.99 -7.38 -2.02
N TRP A 44 6.87 -6.31 -2.83
CA TRP A 44 6.67 -4.96 -2.31
C TRP A 44 5.34 -4.83 -1.56
N LEU A 45 4.28 -5.50 -2.05
CA LEU A 45 2.98 -5.52 -1.35
C LEU A 45 3.07 -6.22 0.00
N PHE A 46 3.79 -7.35 0.10
CA PHE A 46 4.10 -8.03 1.36
C PHE A 46 4.86 -7.13 2.33
N TYR A 47 5.90 -6.44 1.84
CA TYR A 47 6.68 -5.49 2.65
C TYR A 47 5.80 -4.38 3.24
N ARG A 48 4.79 -3.90 2.49
CA ARG A 48 3.82 -2.90 2.96
C ARG A 48 2.64 -3.48 3.73
N LYS A 49 2.72 -4.74 4.15
CA LYS A 49 1.69 -5.49 4.90
C LYS A 49 0.32 -5.56 4.21
N MET A 50 0.27 -5.37 2.89
CA MET A 50 -0.94 -5.53 2.09
C MET A 50 -1.16 -7.01 1.73
N TYR A 51 -1.30 -7.88 2.74
CA TYR A 51 -1.24 -9.34 2.56
C TYR A 51 -2.29 -9.89 1.59
N THR A 52 -3.53 -9.39 1.66
CA THR A 52 -4.59 -9.81 0.74
C THR A 52 -4.22 -9.48 -0.71
N GLN A 53 -3.80 -8.24 -0.97
CA GLN A 53 -3.39 -7.80 -2.30
C GLN A 53 -2.12 -8.52 -2.77
N ALA A 54 -1.19 -8.79 -1.85
CA ALA A 54 0.06 -9.49 -2.12
C ALA A 54 -0.18 -10.94 -2.56
N ILE A 55 -1.06 -11.68 -1.86
CA ILE A 55 -1.42 -13.06 -2.22
C ILE A 55 -2.11 -13.08 -3.59
N ILE A 56 -3.07 -12.19 -3.84
CA ILE A 56 -3.77 -12.10 -5.13
C ILE A 56 -2.76 -11.84 -6.26
N HIS A 57 -1.86 -10.88 -6.08
CA HIS A 57 -0.85 -10.56 -7.10
C HIS A 57 0.21 -11.66 -7.25
N CYS A 58 0.54 -12.40 -6.19
CA CYS A 58 1.43 -13.55 -6.25
C CYS A 58 0.84 -14.65 -7.15
N VAL A 59 -0.45 -14.98 -6.99
CA VAL A 59 -1.14 -15.96 -7.85
C VAL A 59 -1.18 -15.47 -9.30
N ILE A 60 -1.55 -14.20 -9.54
CA ILE A 60 -1.56 -13.62 -10.89
C ILE A 60 -0.17 -13.65 -11.52
N PHE A 61 0.88 -13.36 -10.75
CA PHE A 61 2.26 -13.39 -11.22
C PHE A 61 2.69 -14.81 -11.62
N ILE A 62 2.43 -15.81 -10.77
CA ILE A 62 2.76 -17.23 -11.07
C ILE A 62 2.02 -17.71 -12.31
N VAL A 63 0.70 -17.46 -12.40
CA VAL A 63 -0.09 -17.81 -13.58
C VAL A 63 0.45 -17.06 -14.82
N GLY A 64 0.75 -15.77 -14.69
CA GLY A 64 1.35 -14.97 -15.75
C GLY A 64 2.67 -15.56 -16.25
N CYS A 65 3.54 -16.06 -15.37
CA CYS A 65 4.78 -16.73 -15.76
C CYS A 65 4.56 -18.00 -16.58
N ILE A 66 3.45 -18.74 -16.39
CA ILE A 66 3.11 -19.92 -17.20
C ILE A 66 2.77 -19.52 -18.64
N PHE A 67 2.27 -18.30 -18.86
CA PHE A 67 1.87 -17.76 -20.16
C PHE A 67 2.84 -16.68 -20.71
N ASP A 68 4.06 -16.58 -20.17
CA ASP A 68 5.05 -15.54 -20.54
C ASP A 68 4.56 -14.09 -20.34
N MET A 69 3.55 -13.88 -19.50
CA MET A 69 2.92 -12.59 -19.19
C MET A 69 3.23 -12.07 -17.78
N GLY A 70 4.17 -12.67 -17.04
CA GLY A 70 4.49 -12.29 -15.66
C GLY A 70 4.85 -10.81 -15.46
N LEU A 71 5.44 -10.17 -16.49
CA LEU A 71 5.79 -8.74 -16.45
C LEU A 71 4.56 -7.82 -16.33
N ILE A 72 3.39 -8.24 -16.80
CA ILE A 72 2.15 -7.44 -16.70
C ILE A 72 1.75 -7.22 -15.24
N ALA A 73 1.95 -8.22 -14.38
CA ALA A 73 1.69 -8.09 -12.95
C ALA A 73 2.63 -7.06 -12.31
N SER A 74 3.92 -7.08 -12.66
CA SER A 74 4.91 -6.09 -12.20
C SER A 74 4.59 -4.67 -12.69
N ILE A 75 4.20 -4.50 -13.96
CA ILE A 75 3.76 -3.21 -14.52
C ILE A 75 2.53 -2.71 -13.74
N SER A 76 1.57 -3.59 -13.47
CA SER A 76 0.36 -3.25 -12.72
C SER A 76 0.69 -2.75 -11.31
N VAL A 77 1.54 -3.46 -10.57
CA VAL A 77 1.98 -2.99 -9.23
C VAL A 77 2.82 -1.71 -9.33
N GLY A 78 3.61 -1.55 -10.38
CA GLY A 78 4.40 -0.34 -10.63
C GLY A 78 3.54 0.92 -10.77
N PHE A 79 2.45 0.87 -11.54
CA PHE A 79 1.60 2.05 -11.77
C PHE A 79 0.49 2.26 -10.73
N PHE A 80 -0.03 1.16 -10.16
CA PHE A 80 -1.19 1.21 -9.27
C PHE A 80 -0.87 0.86 -7.81
N GLY A 81 0.33 0.35 -7.51
CA GLY A 81 0.73 -0.06 -6.16
C GLY A 81 0.63 1.05 -5.12
N ASN A 82 0.98 2.29 -5.51
CA ASN A 82 0.80 3.44 -4.63
C ASN A 82 -0.68 3.71 -4.29
N TYR A 83 -1.58 3.55 -5.26
CA TYR A 83 -3.01 3.74 -5.04
C TYR A 83 -3.62 2.59 -4.22
N MET A 84 -3.20 1.35 -4.47
CA MET A 84 -3.59 0.22 -3.61
C MET A 84 -3.19 0.47 -2.16
N TYR A 85 -1.97 0.98 -1.95
CA TYR A 85 -1.48 1.31 -0.62
C TYR A 85 -2.24 2.48 0.04
N TYR A 86 -2.55 3.52 -0.73
CA TYR A 86 -3.42 4.62 -0.29
C TYR A 86 -4.79 4.11 0.18
N SER A 87 -5.46 3.32 -0.66
CA SER A 87 -6.78 2.77 -0.36
C SER A 87 -6.76 1.86 0.87
N HIS A 88 -5.71 1.03 0.99
CA HIS A 88 -5.52 0.15 2.12
C HIS A 88 -5.38 0.93 3.44
N LEU A 89 -4.52 1.95 3.48
CA LEU A 89 -4.33 2.76 4.68
C LEU A 89 -5.55 3.60 5.03
N ASN A 90 -6.27 4.14 4.04
CA ASN A 90 -7.48 4.91 4.31
C ASN A 90 -8.58 4.05 4.96
N GLY A 91 -8.76 2.80 4.52
CA GLY A 91 -9.66 1.87 5.20
C GLY A 91 -9.26 1.63 6.66
N HIS A 92 -7.96 1.48 6.94
CA HIS A 92 -7.48 1.37 8.32
C HIS A 92 -7.67 2.65 9.13
N VAL A 93 -7.47 3.83 8.54
CA VAL A 93 -7.70 5.12 9.20
C VAL A 93 -9.17 5.27 9.61
N GLU A 94 -10.10 4.89 8.74
CA GLU A 94 -11.55 4.91 9.06
C GLU A 94 -11.89 3.97 10.21
N ASN A 95 -11.40 2.72 10.15
CA ASN A 95 -11.57 1.74 11.22
C ASN A 95 -10.96 2.22 12.54
N ILE A 96 -9.76 2.80 12.53
CA ILE A 96 -9.09 3.30 13.75
C ILE A 96 -9.84 4.49 14.35
N LYS A 97 -10.49 5.33 13.54
CA LYS A 97 -11.27 6.47 14.04
C LYS A 97 -12.47 6.03 14.88
N SER A 98 -13.13 4.92 14.53
CA SER A 98 -14.28 4.39 15.26
C SER A 98 -13.92 3.58 16.52
N LEU A 99 -12.65 3.24 16.72
CA LEU A 99 -12.18 2.45 17.86
C LEU A 99 -12.00 3.26 19.16
N SER A 100 -12.11 2.56 20.29
CA SER A 100 -11.82 3.10 21.63
C SER A 100 -10.33 3.48 21.78
N ARG A 101 -10.02 4.45 22.65
CA ARG A 101 -8.66 4.99 22.81
C ARG A 101 -7.62 3.92 23.17
N ASN A 102 -8.01 2.89 23.92
CA ASN A 102 -7.12 1.82 24.39
C ASN A 102 -6.76 0.83 23.27
N THR A 103 -7.67 0.59 22.32
CA THR A 103 -7.47 -0.34 21.19
C THR A 103 -6.67 0.32 20.04
N LYS A 104 -6.65 1.65 19.96
CA LYS A 104 -5.99 2.38 18.86
C LYS A 104 -4.50 2.08 18.74
N SER A 105 -3.76 2.09 19.84
CA SER A 105 -2.31 1.86 19.83
C SER A 105 -1.94 0.47 19.34
N GLU A 106 -2.72 -0.55 19.70
CA GLU A 106 -2.48 -1.94 19.29
C GLU A 106 -2.70 -2.11 17.78
N VAL A 107 -3.80 -1.58 17.24
CA VAL A 107 -4.08 -1.64 15.80
C VAL A 107 -3.05 -0.85 14.99
N ILE A 108 -2.60 0.31 15.47
CA ILE A 108 -1.54 1.10 14.81
C ILE A 108 -0.24 0.29 14.72
N ASN A 109 0.14 -0.45 15.76
CA ASN A 109 1.35 -1.28 15.73
C ASN A 109 1.24 -2.48 14.79
N GLN A 110 0.05 -3.08 14.66
CA GLN A 110 -0.18 -4.21 13.76
C GLN A 110 -0.13 -3.77 12.29
N VAL A 111 -0.82 -2.67 11.95
CA VAL A 111 -0.95 -2.14 10.59
C VAL A 111 0.28 -1.34 10.16
N GLY A 112 0.94 -0.67 11.11
CA GLY A 112 2.11 0.16 10.84
C GLY A 112 3.23 -0.60 10.15
N GLY A 113 4.02 0.09 9.31
CA GLY A 113 5.09 -0.51 8.52
C GLY A 113 6.18 -1.24 9.31
N THR A 114 7.19 -1.72 8.60
CA THR A 114 8.40 -2.31 9.21
C THR A 114 9.53 -1.29 9.24
N VAL A 115 10.09 -1.05 10.42
CA VAL A 115 11.31 -0.25 10.63
C VAL A 115 12.51 -1.13 10.29
N TRP A 116 12.95 -1.11 9.02
CA TRP A 116 14.25 -1.66 8.61
C TRP A 116 15.12 -0.53 8.05
#